data_AF-A0A2W4PAC7-F1
#
_entry.id   AF-A0A2W4PAC7-F1
#
_cell.length_a   1.000
_cell.length_b   1.000
_cell.length_c   1.000
_cell.angle_alpha   90.00
_cell.angle_beta   90.00
_cell.angle_gamma   90.00
#
_symmetry.space_group_name_H-M   'P 1'
#
loop_
_entity.id
_entity.type
_entity.pdbx_description
1 polymer ?
#
loop_
_entity_poly.entity_id
_entity_poly.type
_entity_poly.pdbx_seq_one_letter_code
_entity_poly.pdbx_strand_id
1 'polypeptide(L)'
;MCGGVRFKYDPALEAALSEVYTPEQLERARASGVVESVFWQARPILPALVDGELRIFDWGNREESVKLPKTGWVRVESLEAGKWNYLRPTPVVIPALQGVEKKVWFGIDHGIQGFLVRRGDLARVYMLTLPPTPEYRLLTGHDRMPALIDQDRVVPTP
;
A
#
# COMPACT_ATOMS: atom_id res chain seq x y z
N MET A 1 -6.80 -7.33 -6.43
CA MET A 1 -5.74 -6.34 -6.63
C MET A 1 -5.07 -6.19 -5.28
N CYS A 2 -3.74 -6.23 -5.20
CA CYS A 2 -2.98 -6.44 -3.94
C CYS A 2 -3.69 -5.83 -2.72
N GLY A 3 -4.32 -6.71 -1.93
CA GLY A 3 -5.28 -6.38 -0.88
C GLY A 3 -4.67 -6.21 0.50
N GLY A 4 -3.37 -6.48 0.64
CA GLY A 4 -2.63 -6.27 1.85
C GLY A 4 -1.13 -6.23 1.60
N VAL A 5 -0.41 -5.71 2.57
CA VAL A 5 1.06 -5.66 2.58
C VAL A 5 1.58 -6.07 3.95
N ARG A 6 2.78 -6.63 3.96
CA ARG A 6 3.62 -6.69 5.15
C ARG A 6 4.82 -5.80 4.95
N PHE A 7 5.14 -5.02 5.97
CA PHE A 7 6.28 -4.12 5.96
C PHE A 7 7.05 -4.22 7.27
N LYS A 8 8.32 -3.85 7.24
CA LYS A 8 9.18 -3.89 8.42
C LYS A 8 8.63 -2.95 9.49
N TYR A 9 8.49 -3.45 10.71
CA TYR A 9 8.22 -2.61 11.87
C TYR A 9 9.42 -1.68 12.12
N ASP A 10 9.14 -0.40 12.33
CA ASP A 10 10.12 0.63 12.64
C ASP A 10 9.66 1.39 13.90
N PRO A 11 10.50 1.48 14.95
CA PRO A 11 10.18 2.24 16.15
C PRO A 11 9.78 3.70 15.90
N ALA A 12 10.28 4.32 14.82
CA ALA A 12 9.89 5.68 14.43
C ALA A 12 8.41 5.80 14.05
N LEU A 13 7.77 4.68 13.68
CA LEU A 13 6.35 4.62 13.31
C LEU A 13 5.45 4.24 14.49
N GLU A 14 6.00 3.87 15.65
CA GLU A 14 5.24 3.36 16.81
C GLU A 14 4.07 4.27 17.18
N ALA A 15 4.31 5.57 17.30
CA ALA A 15 3.27 6.53 17.68
C ALA A 15 2.08 6.46 16.72
N ALA A 16 2.34 6.50 15.40
CA ALA A 16 1.29 6.43 14.38
C ALA A 16 0.63 5.04 14.33
N LEU A 17 1.39 3.97 14.51
CA LEU A 17 0.86 2.61 14.56
C LEU A 17 -0.07 2.41 15.77
N SER A 18 0.23 3.05 16.92
CA SER A 18 -0.57 2.95 18.14
C SER A 18 -1.95 3.61 18.05
N GLU A 19 -2.14 4.52 17.10
CA GLU A 19 -3.45 5.10 16.79
C GLU A 19 -4.34 4.16 15.94
N VAL A 20 -3.77 3.08 15.40
CA VAL A 20 -4.41 2.21 14.40
C VAL A 20 -4.56 0.79 14.94
N TYR A 21 -3.55 0.29 15.63
CA TYR A 21 -3.44 -1.08 16.10
C TYR A 21 -3.69 -1.19 17.61
N THR A 22 -4.27 -2.32 18.03
CA THR A 22 -4.41 -2.62 19.46
C THR A 22 -3.02 -2.90 20.08
N PRO A 23 -2.88 -2.80 21.42
CA PRO A 23 -1.63 -3.14 22.10
C PRO A 23 -1.10 -4.54 21.73
N GLU A 24 -1.98 -5.53 21.58
CA GLU A 24 -1.60 -6.89 21.21
C GLU A 24 -1.05 -6.98 19.78
N GLN A 25 -1.60 -6.19 18.87
CA GLN A 25 -1.12 -6.10 17.48
C GLN A 25 0.24 -5.40 17.41
N LEU A 26 0.45 -4.35 18.20
CA LEU A 26 1.74 -3.66 18.30
C LEU A 26 2.82 -4.56 18.90
N GLU A 27 2.51 -5.27 19.98
CA GLU A 27 3.46 -6.21 20.58
C GLU A 27 3.82 -7.35 19.64
N ARG A 28 2.85 -7.85 18.86
CA ARG A 28 3.14 -8.81 17.79
C ARG A 28 4.04 -8.22 16.70
N ALA A 29 3.81 -6.97 16.31
CA ALA A 29 4.65 -6.30 15.32
C ALA A 29 6.08 -6.07 15.84
N ARG A 30 6.22 -5.67 17.11
CA ARG A 30 7.52 -5.51 17.78
C ARG A 30 8.28 -6.83 17.87
N ALA A 31 7.59 -7.91 18.29
CA ALA A 31 8.19 -9.22 18.45
C ALA A 31 8.57 -9.88 17.12
N SER A 32 7.76 -9.71 16.08
CA SER A 32 8.02 -10.31 14.76
C SER A 32 8.89 -9.42 13.85
N GLY A 33 9.01 -8.12 14.16
CA GLY A 33 9.64 -7.13 13.30
C GLY A 33 8.83 -6.78 12.04
N VAL A 34 7.56 -7.19 11.96
CA VAL A 34 6.71 -7.01 10.77
C VAL A 34 5.34 -6.48 11.16
N VAL A 35 4.85 -5.49 10.42
CA VAL A 35 3.48 -5.00 10.48
C VAL A 35 2.71 -5.53 9.28
N GLU A 36 1.50 -6.04 9.50
CA GLU A 36 0.57 -6.44 8.45
C GLU A 36 -0.58 -5.43 8.36
N SER A 37 -0.84 -4.93 7.16
CA SER A 37 -1.98 -4.06 6.88
C SER A 37 -2.76 -4.60 5.70
N VAL A 38 -4.07 -4.80 5.88
CA VAL A 38 -4.98 -5.26 4.84
C VAL A 38 -6.04 -4.18 4.57
N PHE A 39 -6.36 -3.94 3.31
CA PHE A 39 -7.25 -2.84 2.90
C PHE A 39 -8.65 -2.91 3.55
N TRP A 40 -9.08 -4.12 3.92
CA TRP A 40 -10.41 -4.39 4.48
C TRP A 40 -10.49 -4.28 6.01
N GLN A 41 -9.37 -4.02 6.71
CA GLN A 41 -9.39 -3.80 8.17
C GLN A 41 -10.11 -2.49 8.53
N ALA A 42 -10.36 -2.25 9.82
CA ALA A 42 -11.11 -1.06 10.27
C ALA A 42 -10.49 0.25 9.75
N ARG A 43 -9.17 0.42 9.92
CA ARG A 43 -8.38 1.53 9.41
C ARG A 43 -7.16 1.00 8.64
N PRO A 44 -7.25 0.82 7.31
CA PRO A 44 -6.14 0.32 6.52
C PRO A 44 -5.09 1.41 6.34
N ILE A 45 -3.81 1.05 6.49
CA ILE A 45 -2.70 2.00 6.39
C ILE A 45 -1.60 1.49 5.46
N LEU A 46 -0.76 2.40 4.97
CA LEU A 46 0.47 2.08 4.26
C LEU A 46 1.62 2.94 4.80
N PRO A 47 2.83 2.38 4.96
CA PRO A 47 4.02 3.20 5.08
C PRO A 47 4.32 3.87 3.73
N ALA A 48 4.81 5.09 3.76
CA ALA A 48 5.35 5.73 2.57
C ALA A 48 6.58 6.57 2.90
N LEU A 49 7.56 6.55 2.00
CA LEU A 49 8.68 7.47 2.00
C LEU A 49 8.25 8.78 1.34
N VAL A 50 8.25 9.86 2.11
CA VAL A 50 7.85 11.21 1.68
C VAL A 50 8.94 12.16 2.12
N ASP A 51 9.56 12.86 1.16
CA ASP A 51 10.66 13.80 1.44
C ASP A 51 11.82 13.17 2.23
N GLY A 52 12.10 11.88 1.98
CA GLY A 52 13.14 11.10 2.66
C GLY A 52 12.73 10.52 4.02
N GLU A 53 11.52 10.84 4.52
CA GLU A 53 11.03 10.36 5.80
C GLU A 53 9.99 9.25 5.64
N LEU A 54 10.13 8.21 6.46
CA LEU A 54 9.15 7.14 6.55
C LEU A 54 7.99 7.58 7.44
N ARG A 55 6.76 7.54 6.92
CA ARG A 55 5.55 7.91 7.65
C ARG A 55 4.40 6.95 7.35
N ILE A 56 3.43 6.86 8.26
CA ILE A 56 2.19 6.10 8.07
C ILE A 56 1.10 7.02 7.50
N PHE A 57 0.37 6.52 6.50
CA PHE A 57 -0.80 7.19 5.93
C PHE A 57 -1.97 6.22 5.83
N ASP A 58 -3.19 6.76 5.85
CA ASP A 58 -4.38 5.96 5.52
C ASP A 58 -4.27 5.47 4.07
N TRP A 59 -4.59 4.19 3.89
CA TRP A 59 -4.59 3.54 2.57
C TRP A 59 -5.87 3.90 1.83
N GLY A 60 -5.72 4.82 0.87
CA GLY A 60 -6.76 5.25 -0.05
C GLY A 60 -8.01 5.75 0.66
N ASN A 61 -9.15 5.73 -0.04
CA ASN A 61 -10.41 6.22 0.49
C ASN A 61 -11.52 5.17 0.48
N ARG A 62 -12.17 5.03 1.64
CA ARG A 62 -13.37 4.22 1.86
C ARG A 62 -14.55 5.03 2.38
N GLU A 63 -14.35 6.31 2.67
CA GLU A 63 -15.37 7.20 3.23
C GLU A 63 -16.15 7.90 2.12
N GLU A 64 -17.46 8.01 2.30
CA GLU A 64 -18.34 8.67 1.33
C GLU A 64 -18.33 10.19 1.44
N SER A 65 -18.12 10.70 2.66
CA SER A 65 -18.05 12.13 2.97
C SER A 65 -16.81 12.79 2.35
N VAL A 66 -15.76 12.01 2.09
CA VAL A 66 -14.49 12.52 1.59
C VAL A 66 -14.53 12.52 0.06
N LYS A 67 -14.35 13.72 -0.52
CA LYS A 67 -14.28 13.93 -1.97
C LYS A 67 -12.94 13.43 -2.54
N LEU A 68 -12.64 12.14 -2.38
CA LEU A 68 -11.48 11.46 -2.96
C LEU A 68 -11.95 10.15 -3.62
N PRO A 69 -11.22 9.62 -4.62
CA PRO A 69 -11.59 8.37 -5.27
C PRO A 69 -11.77 7.24 -4.26
N LYS A 70 -12.95 6.61 -4.22
CA LYS A 70 -13.30 5.51 -3.29
C LYS A 70 -12.57 4.21 -3.65
N THR A 71 -11.26 4.18 -3.46
CA THR A 71 -10.37 3.07 -3.82
C THR A 71 -9.10 3.11 -2.98
N GLY A 72 -8.42 1.97 -2.82
CA GLY A 72 -7.06 1.86 -2.29
C GLY A 72 -5.97 2.06 -3.34
N TRP A 73 -6.35 2.12 -4.62
CA TRP A 73 -5.40 1.95 -5.72
C TRP A 73 -5.62 2.95 -6.85
N VAL A 74 -4.53 3.26 -7.53
CA VAL A 74 -4.48 4.03 -8.78
C VAL A 74 -4.13 3.06 -9.90
N ARG A 75 -4.92 3.04 -10.98
CA ARG A 75 -4.55 2.34 -12.20
C ARG A 75 -3.65 3.24 -13.04
N VAL A 76 -2.55 2.73 -13.57
CA VAL A 76 -1.64 3.51 -14.43
C VAL A 76 -2.37 4.18 -15.60
N GLU A 77 -3.33 3.50 -16.21
CA GLU A 77 -4.12 4.04 -17.34
C GLU A 77 -4.99 5.23 -16.90
N SER A 78 -5.49 5.22 -15.65
CA SER A 78 -6.26 6.35 -15.12
C SER A 78 -5.35 7.54 -14.78
N LEU A 79 -4.12 7.29 -14.38
CA LEU A 79 -3.13 8.32 -14.11
C LEU A 79 -2.68 8.98 -15.43
N GLU A 80 -2.30 8.17 -16.42
CA GLU A 80 -1.88 8.61 -17.76
C GLU A 80 -2.97 9.38 -18.50
N ALA A 81 -4.23 8.96 -18.35
CA ALA A 81 -5.39 9.69 -18.89
C ALA A 81 -5.71 11.00 -18.13
N GLY A 82 -4.90 11.40 -17.15
CA GLY A 82 -5.05 12.66 -16.40
C GLY A 82 -6.21 12.68 -15.41
N LYS A 83 -6.88 11.54 -15.14
CA LYS A 83 -8.06 11.49 -14.25
C LYS A 83 -7.75 11.87 -12.82
N TRP A 84 -6.48 11.88 -12.42
CA TRP A 84 -6.02 12.24 -11.07
C TRP A 84 -5.39 13.64 -11.00
N ASN A 85 -5.20 14.35 -12.12
CA ASN A 85 -4.46 15.61 -12.15
C ASN A 85 -5.06 16.68 -11.23
N TYR A 86 -6.39 16.70 -11.08
CA TYR A 86 -7.08 17.63 -10.18
C TYR A 86 -6.73 17.43 -8.70
N LEU A 87 -6.18 16.26 -8.33
CA LEU A 87 -5.73 15.92 -6.98
C LEU A 87 -4.24 16.20 -6.77
N ARG A 88 -3.50 16.54 -7.83
CA ARG A 88 -2.04 16.76 -7.81
C ARG A 88 -1.29 15.67 -7.02
N PRO A 89 -1.47 14.38 -7.40
CA PRO A 89 -0.87 13.27 -6.68
C PRO A 89 0.67 13.36 -6.73
N THR A 90 1.32 13.15 -5.59
CA THR A 90 2.78 13.12 -5.48
C THR A 90 3.26 11.67 -5.48
N PRO A 91 4.22 11.28 -6.34
CA PRO A 91 4.75 9.92 -6.34
C PRO A 91 5.46 9.64 -5.01
N VAL A 92 5.26 8.43 -4.48
CA VAL A 92 5.91 7.94 -3.24
C VAL A 92 6.32 6.49 -3.40
N VAL A 93 7.27 6.07 -2.56
CA VAL A 93 7.60 4.65 -2.40
C VAL A 93 6.84 4.13 -1.20
N ILE A 94 6.17 2.98 -1.35
CA ILE A 94 5.54 2.21 -0.27
C ILE A 94 6.50 1.06 0.07
N PRO A 95 7.27 1.13 1.18
CA PRO A 95 8.09 0.02 1.60
C PRO A 95 7.23 -1.19 1.95
N ALA A 96 7.55 -2.34 1.37
CA ALA A 96 6.86 -3.60 1.63
C ALA A 96 7.84 -4.75 1.45
N LEU A 97 7.70 -5.77 2.30
CA LEU A 97 8.43 -7.04 2.23
C LEU A 97 7.60 -8.10 1.49
N GLN A 98 6.27 -8.03 1.64
CA GLN A 98 5.34 -8.95 0.99
C GLN A 98 4.05 -8.23 0.61
N GLY A 99 3.42 -8.68 -0.47
CA GLY A 99 2.04 -8.33 -0.82
C GLY A 99 1.14 -9.56 -0.74
N VAL A 100 -0.17 -9.35 -0.62
CA VAL A 100 -1.17 -10.44 -0.68
C VAL A 100 -2.27 -10.13 -1.67
N GLU A 101 -2.60 -11.14 -2.47
CA GLU A 101 -3.78 -11.12 -3.33
C GLU A 101 -4.50 -12.46 -3.27
N LYS A 102 -5.82 -12.45 -3.05
CA LYS A 102 -6.64 -13.68 -2.93
C LYS A 102 -6.01 -14.75 -2.02
N LYS A 103 -5.47 -14.33 -0.87
CA LYS A 103 -4.77 -15.17 0.13
C LYS A 103 -3.42 -15.74 -0.31
N VAL A 104 -2.92 -15.37 -1.49
CA VAL A 104 -1.58 -15.73 -1.96
C VAL A 104 -0.62 -14.61 -1.60
N TRP A 105 0.31 -14.90 -0.69
CA TRP A 105 1.40 -14.00 -0.34
C TRP A 105 2.55 -14.13 -1.33
N PHE A 106 3.17 -13.01 -1.67
CA PHE A 106 4.33 -12.95 -2.54
C PHE A 106 5.37 -11.95 -2.04
N GLY A 107 6.64 -12.23 -2.30
CA GLY A 107 7.78 -11.40 -1.89
C GLY A 107 7.90 -10.11 -2.70
N ILE A 108 8.35 -9.05 -2.02
CA ILE A 108 8.63 -7.74 -2.59
C ILE A 108 10.03 -7.31 -2.13
N ASP A 109 10.90 -6.97 -3.08
CA ASP A 109 12.32 -6.72 -2.83
C ASP A 109 12.60 -5.24 -2.55
N HIS A 110 12.03 -4.33 -3.35
CA HIS A 110 12.33 -2.89 -3.25
C HIS A 110 11.13 -2.00 -2.88
N GLY A 111 9.94 -2.58 -2.80
CA GLY A 111 8.69 -1.89 -2.47
C GLY A 111 7.77 -1.68 -3.68
N ILE A 112 6.78 -0.82 -3.48
CA ILE A 112 5.70 -0.59 -4.44
C ILE A 112 5.61 0.91 -4.74
N GLN A 113 5.44 1.29 -6.00
CA GLN A 113 5.13 2.66 -6.37
C GLN A 113 3.72 3.04 -5.89
N GLY A 114 3.58 4.22 -5.31
CA GLY A 114 2.32 4.77 -4.87
C GLY A 114 2.18 6.25 -5.16
N PHE A 115 1.03 6.79 -4.81
CA PHE A 115 0.74 8.21 -4.90
C PHE A 115 0.13 8.72 -3.60
N LEU A 116 0.74 9.76 -3.06
CA LEU A 116 0.21 10.54 -1.96
C LEU A 116 -0.71 11.64 -2.50
N VAL A 117 -1.95 11.66 -2.01
CA VAL A 117 -2.92 12.72 -2.30
C VAL A 117 -3.22 13.46 -1.02
N ARG A 118 -3.12 14.79 -1.07
CA ARG A 118 -3.47 15.69 0.03
C ARG A 118 -4.71 16.50 -0.32
N ARG A 119 -5.66 16.61 0.62
CA ARG A 119 -6.87 17.42 0.46
C ARG A 119 -7.31 17.99 1.80
N GLY A 120 -7.05 19.29 2.01
CA GLY A 120 -7.18 19.89 3.34
C GLY A 120 -6.20 19.19 4.30
N ASP A 121 -6.69 18.81 5.47
CA ASP A 121 -5.89 18.09 6.48
C ASP A 121 -5.78 16.59 6.21
N LEU A 122 -6.46 16.08 5.16
CA LEU A 122 -6.40 14.66 4.80
C LEU A 122 -5.19 14.37 3.91
N ALA A 123 -4.46 13.31 4.25
CA ALA A 123 -3.39 12.74 3.45
C ALA A 123 -3.61 11.23 3.30
N ARG A 124 -3.69 10.74 2.06
CA ARG A 124 -3.95 9.33 1.75
C ARG A 124 -2.98 8.81 0.71
N VAL A 125 -2.50 7.58 0.90
CA VAL A 125 -1.63 6.90 -0.06
C VAL A 125 -2.45 5.89 -0.85
N TYR A 126 -2.29 5.93 -2.18
CA TYR A 126 -2.90 5.00 -3.10
C TYR A 126 -1.80 4.18 -3.78
N MET A 127 -1.97 2.87 -3.81
CA MET A 127 -1.03 1.97 -4.45
C MET A 127 -1.18 2.02 -5.97
N LEU A 128 -0.10 2.25 -6.73
CA LEU A 128 -0.14 2.18 -8.18
C LEU A 128 -0.26 0.71 -8.61
N THR A 129 -1.06 0.48 -9.65
CA THR A 129 -1.27 -0.84 -10.22
C THR A 129 -1.11 -0.83 -11.72
N LEU A 130 -0.53 -1.91 -12.23
CA LEU A 130 -0.24 -2.17 -13.64
C LEU A 130 -1.06 -3.37 -14.14
N PRO A 131 -1.17 -3.56 -15.46
CA PRO A 131 -1.45 -4.89 -16.02
C PRO A 131 -0.47 -5.92 -15.44
N PRO A 132 -0.91 -7.15 -15.13
CA PRO A 132 -0.07 -8.13 -14.48
C PRO A 132 0.88 -8.77 -15.47
N THR A 133 2.07 -9.13 -14.98
CA THR A 133 2.93 -10.07 -15.69
C THR A 133 2.25 -11.45 -15.78
N PRO A 134 2.61 -12.29 -16.78
CA PRO A 134 2.11 -13.65 -16.87
C PRO A 134 2.29 -14.45 -15.56
N GLU A 135 3.44 -14.29 -14.90
CA GLU A 135 3.81 -14.94 -13.66
C GLU A 135 2.90 -14.50 -12.51
N TYR A 136 2.69 -13.19 -12.35
CA TYR A 136 1.80 -12.67 -11.31
C TYR A 136 0.36 -13.14 -11.52
N ARG A 137 -0.11 -13.13 -12.78
CA ARG A 137 -1.46 -13.59 -13.13
C ARG A 137 -1.62 -15.09 -12.86
N LEU A 138 -0.61 -15.90 -13.18
CA LEU A 138 -0.62 -17.33 -12.87
C LEU A 138 -0.65 -17.58 -11.36
N LEU A 139 0.14 -16.83 -10.60
CA LEU A 139 0.24 -16.96 -9.15
C LEU A 139 -1.04 -16.55 -8.40
N THR A 140 -1.61 -15.41 -8.77
CA THR A 140 -2.70 -14.77 -7.99
C THR A 140 -4.07 -14.88 -8.64
N GLY A 141 -4.12 -15.22 -9.94
CA GLY A 141 -5.35 -15.19 -10.73
C GLY A 141 -6.00 -13.80 -10.81
N HIS A 142 -5.25 -12.71 -10.60
CA HIS A 142 -5.76 -11.35 -10.70
C HIS A 142 -5.31 -10.67 -12.00
N ASP A 143 -6.16 -9.77 -12.51
CA ASP A 143 -5.95 -9.01 -13.74
C ASP A 143 -5.18 -7.69 -13.51
N ARG A 144 -4.63 -7.47 -12.31
CA ARG A 144 -3.91 -6.26 -11.88
C ARG A 144 -2.85 -6.62 -10.85
N MET A 145 -1.67 -6.02 -11.02
CA MET A 145 -0.49 -6.21 -10.17
C MET A 145 -0.09 -4.88 -9.54
N PRO A 146 0.42 -4.84 -8.29
CA PRO A 146 1.05 -3.63 -7.75
C PRO A 146 2.26 -3.24 -8.61
N ALA A 147 2.51 -1.95 -8.79
CA ALA A 147 3.70 -1.48 -9.51
C ALA A 147 4.95 -1.69 -8.64
N LEU A 148 5.53 -2.89 -8.68
CA LEU A 148 6.74 -3.23 -7.93
C LEU A 148 7.93 -2.45 -8.48
N ILE A 149 8.80 -1.97 -7.59
CA ILE A 149 9.99 -1.20 -7.95
C ILE A 149 11.11 -2.17 -8.30
N ASP A 150 11.71 -2.02 -9.48
CA ASP A 150 12.85 -2.81 -9.97
C ASP A 150 12.66 -4.34 -9.78
N GLN A 151 11.43 -4.83 -9.96
CA GLN A 151 11.07 -6.23 -9.75
C GLN A 151 9.93 -6.66 -10.69
N ASP A 152 10.26 -7.49 -11.69
CA ASP A 152 9.27 -8.01 -12.66
C ASP A 152 8.66 -9.36 -12.26
N ARG A 153 9.34 -10.08 -11.35
CA ARG A 153 8.95 -11.43 -10.93
C ARG A 153 8.51 -11.44 -9.47
N VAL A 154 7.45 -12.17 -9.20
CA VAL A 154 6.98 -12.43 -7.84
C VAL A 154 7.23 -13.88 -7.47
N VAL A 155 7.76 -14.09 -6.25
CA VAL A 155 7.98 -15.42 -5.68
C VAL A 155 6.93 -15.65 -4.59
N PRO A 156 6.19 -16.77 -4.60
CA PRO A 156 5.28 -17.10 -3.51
C PRO A 156 6.05 -17.20 -2.20
N THR A 157 5.45 -16.70 -1.13
CA THR A 157 6.02 -16.80 0.21
C THR A 157 5.11 -17.63 1.12
N PRO A 158 5.68 -18.43 2.04
CA PRO A 158 4.90 -19.18 3.04
C PRO A 158 4.01 -18.28 3.91
#